data_AF-A0A838EZS1-F1
#
_entry.id   AF-A0A838EZS1-F1
#
_cell.length_a   1.000
_cell.length_b   1.000
_cell.length_c   1.000
_cell.angle_alpha   90.00
_cell.angle_beta   90.00
_cell.angle_gamma   90.00
#
_symmetry.space_group_name_H-M   'P 1'
#
loop_
_entity.id
_entity.type
_entity.pdbx_description
1 polymer ?
#
loop_
_entity_poly.entity_id
_entity_poly.type
_entity_poly.pdbx_seq_one_letter_code
_entity_poly.pdbx_strand_id
1 'polypeptide(L)'
;MNYLKSTAEKDYAAAYMAQNVLRMVTNDTFPEFIPWISEEESKKLIQSNYSPEMDNDVIIYPNPARNVLTIQLEQESEADLLLVIADMQGRLAMKVIIPAYTNKMELDISALPNSVYYCLFEADNKFIADKKLIIIR
;
A
#
# COMPACT_ATOMS: atom_id res chain seq x y z
N MET A 1 -41.23 0.62 6.27
CA MET A 1 -39.77 0.84 6.19
C MET A 1 -39.01 -0.29 6.91
N ASN A 2 -39.29 -1.57 6.60
CA ASN A 2 -38.64 -2.75 7.20
C ASN A 2 -38.15 -3.77 6.17
N TYR A 3 -38.48 -3.63 4.88
CA TYR A 3 -38.07 -4.59 3.85
C TYR A 3 -36.60 -4.42 3.42
N LEU A 4 -36.11 -3.18 3.34
CA LEU A 4 -34.75 -2.88 2.89
C LEU A 4 -33.65 -3.28 3.88
N LYS A 5 -33.95 -3.36 5.19
CA LYS A 5 -32.99 -3.86 6.19
C LYS A 5 -32.82 -5.38 6.13
N SER A 6 -33.89 -6.12 5.81
CA SER A 6 -33.85 -7.60 5.79
C SER A 6 -33.13 -8.19 4.58
N THR A 7 -33.11 -7.47 3.45
CA THR A 7 -32.36 -7.89 2.26
C THR A 7 -30.86 -7.66 2.43
N ALA A 8 -30.46 -6.52 3.02
CA ALA A 8 -29.05 -6.25 3.33
C ALA A 8 -28.43 -7.36 4.21
N GLU A 9 -29.10 -7.78 5.29
CA GLU A 9 -28.63 -8.88 6.16
C GLU A 9 -28.48 -10.23 5.47
N LYS A 10 -29.35 -10.56 4.50
CA LYS A 10 -29.27 -11.82 3.75
C LYS A 10 -28.19 -11.82 2.67
N ASP A 11 -27.96 -10.67 2.03
CA ASP A 11 -26.92 -10.51 1.01
C ASP A 11 -25.51 -10.62 1.64
N TYR A 12 -25.34 -10.18 2.89
CA TYR A 12 -24.10 -10.37 3.65
C TYR A 12 -23.76 -11.84 3.88
N ALA A 13 -24.74 -12.69 4.17
CA ALA A 13 -24.51 -14.12 4.40
C ALA A 13 -24.06 -14.83 3.12
N ALA A 14 -24.68 -14.51 1.98
CA ALA A 14 -24.31 -15.07 0.68
C ALA A 14 -22.91 -14.63 0.24
N ALA A 15 -22.58 -13.35 0.41
CA ALA A 15 -21.25 -12.83 0.12
C ALA A 15 -20.17 -13.51 1.00
N TYR A 16 -20.45 -13.68 2.29
CA TYR A 16 -19.54 -14.36 3.22
C TYR A 16 -19.33 -15.84 2.86
N MET A 17 -20.40 -16.55 2.46
CA MET A 17 -20.28 -17.94 2.00
C MET A 17 -19.47 -18.03 0.69
N ALA A 18 -19.73 -17.15 -0.27
CA ALA A 18 -18.99 -17.12 -1.53
C ALA A 18 -17.50 -16.85 -1.31
N GLN A 19 -17.14 -15.92 -0.41
CA GLN A 19 -15.74 -15.67 -0.04
C GLN A 19 -15.07 -16.87 0.61
N ASN A 20 -15.76 -17.59 1.51
CA ASN A 20 -15.21 -18.80 2.13
C ASN A 20 -14.98 -19.92 1.11
N VAL A 21 -15.91 -20.10 0.15
CA VAL A 21 -15.74 -21.06 -0.95
C VAL A 21 -14.56 -20.66 -1.82
N LEU A 22 -14.44 -19.38 -2.19
CA LEU A 22 -13.33 -18.88 -2.99
C LEU A 22 -11.99 -19.13 -2.29
N ARG A 23 -11.89 -18.80 -0.99
CA ARG A 23 -10.69 -19.06 -0.16
C ARG A 23 -10.31 -20.54 -0.15
N MET A 24 -11.28 -21.45 -0.08
CA MET A 24 -11.02 -22.90 -0.11
C MET A 24 -10.49 -23.37 -1.46
N VAL A 25 -10.93 -22.76 -2.56
CA VAL A 25 -10.58 -23.19 -3.93
C VAL A 25 -9.27 -22.55 -4.41
N THR A 26 -9.03 -21.29 -4.06
CA THR A 26 -7.86 -20.55 -4.57
C THR A 26 -6.66 -20.59 -3.63
N ASN A 27 -6.86 -20.99 -2.36
CA ASN A 27 -5.85 -20.89 -1.29
C ASN A 27 -5.30 -19.46 -1.11
N ASP A 28 -6.02 -18.46 -1.63
CA ASP A 28 -5.72 -17.05 -1.48
C ASP A 28 -6.56 -16.46 -0.34
N THR A 29 -5.92 -15.64 0.50
CA THR A 29 -6.63 -14.82 1.48
C THR A 29 -7.06 -13.52 0.83
N PHE A 30 -8.32 -13.42 0.43
CA PHE A 30 -8.90 -12.12 0.07
C PHE A 30 -8.98 -11.23 1.30
N PRO A 31 -8.80 -9.90 1.17
CA PRO A 31 -9.06 -8.99 2.28
C PRO A 31 -10.49 -9.21 2.79
N GLU A 32 -10.63 -9.08 4.11
CA GLU A 32 -11.90 -9.25 4.81
C GLU A 32 -13.03 -8.54 4.07
N PHE A 33 -14.20 -9.18 4.04
CA PHE A 33 -15.43 -8.58 3.57
C PHE A 33 -15.51 -7.11 3.97
N ILE A 34 -15.52 -6.19 3.00
CA ILE A 34 -15.69 -4.76 3.25
C ILE A 34 -17.21 -4.52 3.30
N PRO A 35 -17.83 -4.40 4.48
CA PRO A 35 -19.24 -4.07 4.55
C PRO A 35 -19.50 -2.74 3.87
N TRP A 36 -20.72 -2.56 3.36
CA TRP A 36 -21.14 -1.22 2.98
C TRP A 36 -21.14 -0.36 4.25
N ILE A 37 -20.19 0.56 4.31
CA ILE A 37 -20.05 1.53 5.39
C ILE A 37 -20.58 2.87 4.89
N SER A 38 -21.05 3.70 5.83
CA SER A 38 -21.46 5.06 5.49
C SER A 38 -20.27 5.88 4.95
N GLU A 39 -20.57 6.94 4.20
CA GLU A 39 -19.53 7.83 3.69
C GLU A 39 -18.67 8.45 4.82
N GLU A 40 -19.28 8.73 5.98
CA GLU A 40 -18.56 9.25 7.14
C GLU A 40 -17.62 8.21 7.77
N GLU A 41 -18.08 6.96 7.90
CA GLU A 41 -17.25 5.86 8.38
C GLU A 41 -16.10 5.55 7.42
N SER A 42 -16.36 5.62 6.11
CA SER A 42 -15.33 5.47 5.07
C SER A 42 -14.26 6.55 5.20
N LYS A 43 -14.65 7.83 5.29
CA LYS A 43 -13.72 8.94 5.49
C LYS A 43 -12.90 8.77 6.77
N LYS A 44 -13.53 8.34 7.87
CA LYS A 44 -12.84 8.10 9.14
C LYS A 44 -11.82 6.98 9.06
N LEU A 45 -12.13 5.88 8.37
CA LEU A 45 -11.20 4.76 8.17
C LEU A 45 -10.04 5.11 7.24
N ILE A 46 -10.31 5.85 6.16
CA ILE A 46 -9.26 6.34 5.27
C ILE A 46 -8.34 7.29 6.05
N GLN A 47 -8.89 8.19 6.85
CA GLN A 47 -8.10 9.13 7.64
C GLN A 47 -7.34 8.51 8.82
N SER A 48 -7.82 7.39 9.38
CA SER A 48 -7.08 6.67 10.42
C SER A 48 -5.88 5.88 9.88
N ASN A 49 -5.97 5.47 8.61
CA ASN A 49 -4.97 4.63 7.95
C ASN A 49 -3.99 5.42 7.07
N TYR A 50 -4.28 6.70 6.84
CA TYR A 50 -3.47 7.64 6.08
C TYR A 50 -2.90 8.70 7.02
N SER A 51 -1.58 8.80 7.11
CA SER A 51 -0.90 9.90 7.82
C SER A 51 -0.45 10.94 6.79
N PRO A 52 -1.29 11.93 6.41
CA PRO A 52 -0.97 12.89 5.35
C PRO A 52 0.27 13.73 5.64
N GLU A 53 0.65 13.86 6.91
CA GLU A 53 1.77 14.70 7.33
C GLU A 53 3.12 14.19 6.82
N MET A 54 3.23 12.87 6.53
CA MET A 54 4.49 12.26 6.07
C MET A 54 4.61 12.03 4.56
N ASP A 55 3.56 12.27 3.75
CA ASP A 55 3.68 12.06 2.30
C ASP A 55 4.68 13.04 1.65
N ASN A 56 4.75 14.27 2.15
CA ASN A 56 5.75 15.25 1.72
C ASN A 56 7.15 14.96 2.30
N ASP A 57 7.24 14.17 3.38
CA ASP A 57 8.50 13.91 4.06
C ASP A 57 9.34 12.84 3.32
N VAL A 58 8.77 12.10 2.37
CA VAL A 58 9.51 11.07 1.61
C VAL A 58 9.90 11.59 0.23
N ILE A 59 11.19 11.72 -0.01
CA ILE A 59 11.75 12.16 -1.29
C ILE A 59 12.54 11.00 -1.92
N ILE A 60 12.27 10.72 -3.20
CA ILE A 60 13.06 9.75 -3.98
C ILE A 60 13.75 10.42 -5.16
N TYR A 61 15.03 10.13 -5.36
CA TYR A 61 15.83 10.68 -6.46
C TYR A 61 17.03 9.80 -6.82
N PRO A 62 17.57 9.88 -8.05
CA PRO A 62 17.03 10.61 -9.18
C PRO A 62 15.75 9.95 -9.73
N ASN A 63 14.91 10.74 -10.38
CA ASN A 63 13.77 10.23 -11.14
C ASN A 63 13.71 10.99 -12.48
N PRO A 64 14.03 10.37 -13.62
CA PRO A 64 14.29 8.93 -13.81
C PRO A 64 15.57 8.39 -13.16
N ALA A 65 15.52 7.14 -12.68
CA ALA A 65 16.62 6.42 -12.06
C ALA A 65 17.27 5.40 -13.02
N ARG A 66 18.52 5.01 -12.74
CA ARG A 66 19.30 4.03 -13.53
C ARG A 66 19.55 2.74 -12.76
N ASN A 67 20.45 2.81 -11.78
CA ASN A 67 20.91 1.65 -11.00
C ASN A 67 20.77 1.86 -9.50
N VAL A 68 20.83 3.10 -9.02
CA VAL A 68 20.71 3.43 -7.60
C VAL A 68 19.59 4.45 -7.44
N LEU A 69 18.72 4.20 -6.47
CA LEU A 69 17.69 5.12 -6.00
C LEU A 69 18.09 5.60 -4.61
N THR A 70 18.10 6.91 -4.40
CA THR A 70 18.20 7.51 -3.08
C THR A 70 16.80 7.75 -2.54
N ILE A 71 16.56 7.30 -1.31
CA ILE A 71 15.39 7.60 -0.52
C ILE A 71 15.84 8.51 0.60
N GLN A 72 15.20 9.66 0.75
CA GLN A 72 15.48 10.64 1.77
C GLN A 72 14.20 10.96 2.52
N LEU A 73 14.27 10.93 3.85
CA LEU A 73 13.20 11.35 4.74
C LEU A 73 13.52 12.76 5.27
N GLU A 74 12.57 13.69 5.23
CA GLU A 74 12.73 15.03 5.81
C GLU A 74 12.86 14.97 7.33
N GLN A 75 12.14 14.03 7.96
CA GLN A 75 12.25 13.69 9.37
C GLN A 75 12.56 12.21 9.52
N GLU A 76 13.41 11.87 10.48
CA GLU A 76 13.68 10.47 10.79
C GLU A 76 12.43 9.80 11.38
N SER A 77 12.11 8.60 10.89
CA SER A 77 11.04 7.79 11.48
C SER A 77 11.57 7.05 12.69
N GLU A 78 10.82 7.08 13.79
CA GLU A 78 11.14 6.30 14.99
C GLU A 78 10.88 4.79 14.82
N ALA A 79 10.13 4.41 13.77
CA ALA A 79 9.83 3.04 13.41
C ALA A 79 10.46 2.64 12.07
N ASP A 80 10.66 1.34 11.87
CA ASP A 80 11.07 0.79 10.57
C ASP A 80 10.00 1.12 9.51
N LEU A 81 10.44 1.65 8.37
CA LEU A 81 9.55 1.80 7.21
C LEU A 81 9.70 0.62 6.26
N LEU A 82 8.58 0.11 5.80
CA LEU A 82 8.51 -0.82 4.72
C LEU A 82 8.35 -0.09 3.39
N LEU A 83 9.31 -0.28 2.49
CA LEU A 83 9.22 0.11 1.08
C LEU A 83 8.80 -1.08 0.23
N VAL A 84 7.69 -0.94 -0.48
CA VAL A 84 7.22 -1.87 -1.51
C VAL A 84 7.34 -1.21 -2.87
N ILE A 85 8.05 -1.84 -3.80
CA ILE A 85 8.12 -1.40 -5.20
C ILE A 85 7.30 -2.37 -6.03
N ALA A 86 6.27 -1.85 -6.70
CA ALA A 86 5.38 -2.61 -7.58
C ALA A 86 5.46 -2.10 -9.02
N ASP A 87 5.31 -3.01 -9.99
CA ASP A 87 5.23 -2.62 -11.41
C ASP A 87 3.84 -2.04 -11.78
N MET A 88 3.67 -1.64 -13.05
CA MET A 88 2.40 -1.07 -13.54
C MET A 88 1.22 -2.04 -13.49
N GLN A 89 1.47 -3.35 -13.35
CA GLN A 89 0.43 -4.36 -13.18
C GLN A 89 0.15 -4.65 -11.69
N GLY A 90 0.80 -3.92 -10.77
CA GLY A 90 0.68 -4.13 -9.33
C GLY A 90 1.45 -5.34 -8.81
N ARG A 91 2.31 -5.96 -9.63
CA ARG A 91 3.12 -7.10 -9.17
C ARG A 91 4.27 -6.60 -8.32
N LEU A 92 4.52 -7.30 -7.21
CA LEU A 92 5.66 -7.03 -6.32
C LEU A 92 6.97 -7.22 -7.09
N ALA A 93 7.74 -6.14 -7.23
CA ALA A 93 9.06 -6.16 -7.86
C ALA A 93 10.19 -6.20 -6.81
N MET A 94 10.03 -5.47 -5.71
CA MET A 94 11.02 -5.42 -4.63
C MET A 94 10.35 -5.04 -3.31
N LYS A 95 10.91 -5.54 -2.20
CA LYS A 95 10.49 -5.22 -0.83
C LYS A 95 11.73 -4.93 0.02
N VAL A 96 11.76 -3.78 0.70
CA VAL A 96 12.93 -3.31 1.47
C VAL A 96 12.46 -2.74 2.80
N ILE A 97 13.23 -2.97 3.85
CA ILE A 97 13.03 -2.31 5.15
C ILE A 97 14.05 -1.17 5.26
N ILE A 98 13.55 0.03 5.51
CA ILE A 98 14.34 1.21 5.88
C ILE A 98 14.35 1.24 7.41
N PRO A 99 15.50 1.02 8.06
CA PRO A 99 15.56 0.95 9.51
C PRO A 99 15.10 2.26 10.19
N ALA A 100 14.54 2.15 11.38
CA ALA A 100 14.27 3.29 12.25
C ALA A 100 15.49 4.21 12.37
N TYR A 101 15.25 5.51 12.53
CA TYR A 101 16.26 6.56 12.61
C TYR A 101 17.16 6.69 11.36
N THR A 102 16.72 6.16 10.22
CA THR A 102 17.40 6.34 8.93
C THR A 102 16.77 7.50 8.17
N ASN A 103 17.52 8.58 7.97
CA ASN A 103 17.06 9.72 7.18
C ASN A 103 17.40 9.62 5.68
N LYS A 104 18.35 8.75 5.31
CA LYS A 104 18.81 8.59 3.94
C LYS A 104 19.30 7.17 3.70
N MET A 105 18.83 6.57 2.61
CA MET A 105 19.22 5.24 2.17
C MET A 105 19.46 5.22 0.66
N GLU A 106 20.52 4.54 0.24
CA GLU A 106 20.73 4.19 -1.17
C GLU A 106 20.27 2.75 -1.40
N LEU A 107 19.48 2.56 -2.45
CA LEU A 107 18.90 1.28 -2.83
C LEU A 107 19.38 0.91 -4.23
N ASP A 108 20.01 -0.26 -4.36
CA ASP A 108 20.34 -0.85 -5.66
C ASP A 108 19.07 -1.38 -6.33
N ILE A 109 18.74 -0.79 -7.48
CA ILE A 109 17.61 -1.13 -8.34
C ILE A 109 18.07 -1.67 -9.70
N SER A 110 19.35 -2.03 -9.84
CA SER A 110 19.95 -2.53 -11.09
C SER A 110 19.28 -3.79 -11.64
N ALA A 111 18.69 -4.62 -10.77
CA ALA A 111 17.94 -5.81 -11.15
C ALA A 111 16.53 -5.51 -11.72
N LEU A 112 15.99 -4.31 -11.50
CA LEU A 112 14.64 -3.94 -11.96
C LEU A 112 14.66 -3.49 -13.43
N PRO A 113 13.82 -4.04 -14.33
CA PRO A 113 13.74 -3.63 -15.74
C PRO A 113 13.42 -2.14 -15.97
N ASN A 114 13.66 -1.66 -17.21
CA ASN A 114 13.21 -0.32 -17.62
C ASN A 114 11.67 -0.28 -17.67
N SER A 115 11.05 0.44 -16.74
CA SER A 115 9.60 0.55 -16.61
C SER A 115 9.22 1.72 -15.67
N VAL A 116 7.92 1.97 -15.55
CA VAL A 116 7.34 2.77 -14.46
C VAL A 116 7.00 1.84 -13.30
N TYR A 117 7.28 2.29 -12.08
CA TYR A 117 7.01 1.60 -10.82
C TYR A 117 6.30 2.54 -9.85
N TYR A 118 5.58 1.93 -8.91
CA TYR A 118 5.01 2.58 -7.74
C TYR A 118 5.78 2.14 -6.50
N CYS A 119 6.31 3.11 -5.77
CA CYS A 119 6.95 2.91 -4.47
C CYS A 119 5.92 3.25 -3.40
N LEU A 120 5.53 2.27 -2.57
CA LEU A 120 4.64 2.46 -1.43
C LEU A 120 5.46 2.36 -0.14
N PHE A 121 5.26 3.32 0.75
CA PHE A 121 5.90 3.39 2.05
C PHE A 121 4.87 3.14 3.14
N GLU A 122 5.18 2.21 4.04
CA GLU A 122 4.33 1.84 5.16
C GLU A 122 5.13 1.87 6.47
N ALA A 123 4.53 2.31 7.57
CA ALA A 123 5.10 2.19 8.91
C ALA A 123 4.01 1.72 9.87
N ASP A 124 4.30 0.74 10.72
CA ASP A 124 3.31 0.13 11.64
C ASP A 124 1.99 -0.27 10.96
N ASN A 125 2.09 -0.87 9.77
CA ASN A 125 0.95 -1.25 8.90
C ASN A 125 0.04 -0.08 8.46
N LYS A 126 0.52 1.16 8.57
CA LYS A 126 -0.16 2.34 8.04
C LYS A 126 0.53 2.83 6.78
N PHE A 127 -0.27 3.28 5.84
CA PHE A 127 0.24 3.91 4.64
C PHE A 127 0.80 5.29 4.97
N ILE A 128 2.02 5.56 4.50
CA ILE A 128 2.76 6.79 4.76
C ILE A 128 2.81 7.66 3.50
N ALA A 129 3.28 7.08 2.39
CA ALA A 129 3.51 7.81 1.14
C ALA A 129 3.50 6.88 -0.06
N ASP A 130 3.19 7.41 -1.24
CA ASP A 130 3.51 6.78 -2.51
C ASP A 130 4.31 7.70 -3.41
N LYS A 131 5.23 7.10 -4.18
CA LYS A 131 6.05 7.83 -5.16
C LYS A 131 6.14 7.05 -6.45
N LYS A 132 6.00 7.75 -7.57
CA LYS A 132 6.24 7.19 -8.91
C LYS A 132 7.73 7.14 -9.18
N LEU A 133 8.25 5.98 -9.57
CA LEU A 133 9.63 5.78 -9.99
C LEU A 133 9.68 5.42 -11.48
N ILE A 134 10.50 6.14 -12.26
CA ILE A 134 10.75 5.82 -13.66
C ILE A 134 12.18 5.28 -13.77
N ILE A 135 12.35 4.07 -14.29
CA ILE A 135 13.68 3.49 -14.54
C ILE A 135 13.98 3.51 -16.03
N ILE A 136 15.10 4.16 -16.40
CA ILE A 136 15.62 4.19 -17.78
C ILE A 136 17.12 3.89 -17.75
N ARG A 137 17.58 2.94 -18.58
CA ARG A 137 19.01 2.61 -18.76
C ARG A 137 19.46 2.91 -20.18
#